data_AF-A0A9I9CR01-F1
#
_entry.id   AF-A0A9I9CR01-F1
#
_cell.length_a   1.000
_cell.length_b   1.000
_cell.length_c   1.000
_cell.angle_alpha   90.00
_cell.angle_beta   90.00
_cell.angle_gamma   90.00
#
_symmetry.space_group_name_H-M   'P 1'
#
loop_
_entity.id
_entity.type
_entity.pdbx_description
1 polymer ?
#
loop_
_entity_poly.entity_id
_entity_poly.type
_entity_poly.pdbx_seq_one_letter_code
_entity_poly.pdbx_strand_id
1 'polypeptide(L)'
;MVGQPRSHRFGKSMESNTQMVDFGTSIIVPSVLELTKRAIPKIPLRYERLDQDPPIDPGRESGPSVPVVDIHGLAVGGSASPEIDKLHSACKEWGFFQIINHGVSTTLLEEFRMEVESFFNLPYDEKKLLWQDSKNQEGFGQLFVVSEEQKLDWSDMFYITTLPLNLRKPHLFQRLPPKLRETLEAYSTEVKKLAMVILDHLAGALKMDVEEMRELFGDGVQSVRMNYYPPCPVPDKAIGFSAHSDADALTILYQLNEVEGLQIRKDGRWIAVKPLPNAFVVNIGDIMESLSISNSYANKFKIGGKIEGEAALVANYIATELRLCLDVCLNCSLAIRIQHLLAIISVFRGSYCELCREMETLASKLQLRDSLPVPCVQELAKSSLSTVPLRYVRPDQDPPFEFTDASAEVPVIDMHKLLFSNNFDDSELDKLHHACKDWGFFQVINHGVSDVLVENVKSGIQALFNLPMVEKRKLWQRPGDVEGFGQSFVVSEEQKLNWGDLFGMFILPTYLRKPHLFPNLPLPFRDDLDAYALEMKNLGMKLFDLMAKALEMDSSEMRELYEEGMLSTRMN
;
A
#
# COMPACT_ATOMS: atom_id res chain seq x y z
N MET A 1 18.66 -46.33 42.39
CA MET A 1 19.82 -45.70 41.72
C MET A 1 19.38 -45.38 40.30
N VAL A 2 18.66 -44.29 40.06
CA VAL A 2 19.11 -42.87 39.99
C VAL A 2 20.03 -42.62 38.79
N GLY A 3 19.50 -41.87 37.81
CA GLY A 3 20.24 -41.29 36.70
C GLY A 3 19.35 -40.32 35.91
N GLN A 4 19.33 -39.06 36.37
CA GLN A 4 18.51 -37.93 35.91
C GLN A 4 18.63 -37.59 34.40
N PRO A 5 17.62 -36.92 33.81
CA PRO A 5 17.80 -36.15 32.59
C PRO A 5 18.55 -34.84 32.90
N ARG A 6 19.67 -34.58 32.21
CA ARG A 6 20.41 -33.32 32.32
C ARG A 6 19.80 -32.26 31.41
N SER A 7 19.35 -31.19 32.04
CA SER A 7 19.04 -29.88 31.48
C SER A 7 20.16 -29.33 30.60
N HIS A 8 19.85 -28.84 29.40
CA HIS A 8 20.65 -27.80 28.74
C HIS A 8 19.78 -26.56 28.55
N ARG A 9 20.31 -25.45 29.05
CA ARG A 9 19.69 -24.14 29.24
C ARG A 9 19.13 -23.58 27.93
N PHE A 10 17.82 -23.39 27.86
CA PHE A 10 17.26 -22.31 27.06
C PHE A 10 17.54 -21.01 27.81
N GLY A 11 18.40 -20.18 27.24
CA GLY A 11 18.82 -18.95 27.86
C GLY A 11 19.84 -18.24 26.99
N LYS A 12 19.36 -17.59 25.94
CA LYS A 12 19.85 -16.31 25.44
C LYS A 12 18.70 -15.70 24.63
N SER A 13 18.07 -14.69 25.23
CA SER A 13 17.20 -13.76 24.54
C SER A 13 17.99 -13.14 23.39
N MET A 14 17.55 -13.39 22.15
CA MET A 14 17.82 -12.44 21.07
C MET A 14 16.98 -11.22 21.40
N GLU A 15 17.60 -10.22 22.01
CA GLU A 15 17.05 -8.87 22.04
C GLU A 15 16.91 -8.42 20.59
N SER A 16 15.68 -8.41 20.09
CA SER A 16 15.36 -7.80 18.81
C SER A 16 15.62 -6.31 18.95
N ASN A 17 16.66 -5.81 18.28
CA ASN A 17 16.95 -4.40 18.23
C ASN A 17 15.93 -3.75 17.27
N THR A 18 14.72 -3.50 17.77
CA THR A 18 13.61 -2.91 17.00
C THR A 18 13.79 -1.40 17.00
N GLN A 19 14.40 -0.86 15.95
CA GLN A 19 14.40 0.59 15.75
C GLN A 19 12.98 1.07 15.46
N MET A 20 12.60 2.15 16.14
CA MET A 20 11.29 2.80 16.06
C MET A 20 11.06 3.33 14.64
N VAL A 21 9.98 2.89 13.99
CA VAL A 21 9.50 3.48 12.74
C VAL A 21 8.99 4.90 13.02
N ASP A 22 9.44 5.88 12.23
CA ASP A 22 9.16 7.30 12.36
C ASP A 22 8.59 7.80 11.01
N PHE A 23 7.28 8.04 10.99
CA PHE A 23 6.47 8.40 9.81
C PHE A 23 6.58 9.88 9.41
N GLY A 24 7.48 10.67 10.01
CA GLY A 24 7.58 12.10 9.73
C GLY A 24 6.63 12.94 10.59
N THR A 25 6.58 14.26 10.35
CA THR A 25 5.93 15.22 11.27
C THR A 25 4.69 15.85 10.64
N SER A 26 3.52 15.73 11.27
CA SER A 26 2.28 16.43 10.88
C SER A 26 2.18 17.76 11.63
N ILE A 27 1.74 18.82 10.95
CA ILE A 27 1.40 20.09 11.59
C ILE A 27 0.15 19.86 12.45
N ILE A 28 0.26 20.19 13.74
CA ILE A 28 -0.86 20.08 14.67
C ILE A 28 -1.94 21.10 14.29
N VAL A 29 -3.13 20.61 13.96
CA VAL A 29 -4.30 21.45 13.63
C VAL A 29 -5.29 21.57 14.77
N PRO A 30 -6.12 22.64 14.81
CA PRO A 30 -7.14 22.80 15.83
C PRO A 30 -8.20 21.70 15.78
N SER A 31 -8.74 21.32 16.94
CA SER A 31 -9.88 20.40 17.03
C SER A 31 -11.15 21.05 16.47
N VAL A 32 -11.79 20.37 15.52
CA VAL A 32 -13.08 20.78 14.94
C VAL A 32 -14.18 20.70 15.99
N LEU A 33 -14.16 19.70 16.88
CA LEU A 33 -15.13 19.61 17.97
C LEU A 33 -15.07 20.85 18.88
N GLU A 34 -13.87 21.30 19.25
CA GLU A 34 -13.73 22.52 20.06
C GLU A 34 -14.13 23.79 19.29
N LEU A 35 -13.92 23.83 17.97
CA LEU A 35 -14.43 24.91 17.12
C LEU A 35 -15.97 24.98 17.19
N THR A 36 -16.67 23.85 17.09
CA THR A 36 -18.15 23.82 17.10
C THR A 36 -18.79 24.22 18.43
N LYS A 37 -18.05 24.20 19.55
CA LYS A 37 -18.55 24.72 20.84
C LYS A 37 -18.76 26.24 20.83
N ARG A 38 -18.21 26.94 19.85
CA ARG A 38 -18.39 28.38 19.63
C ARG A 38 -19.42 28.59 18.54
N ALA A 39 -20.14 29.71 18.58
CA ALA A 39 -21.00 30.09 17.46
C ALA A 39 -20.14 30.45 16.24
N ILE A 40 -20.09 29.55 15.25
CA ILE A 40 -19.34 29.73 14.01
C ILE A 40 -20.35 29.91 12.86
N PRO A 41 -20.67 31.16 12.46
CA PRO A 41 -21.61 31.41 11.37
C PRO A 41 -21.02 31.11 9.99
N LYS A 42 -19.70 30.96 9.88
CA LYS A 42 -18.97 30.63 8.65
C LYS A 42 -17.78 29.73 9.00
N ILE A 43 -17.61 28.63 8.27
CA ILE A 43 -16.45 27.75 8.43
C ILE A 43 -15.14 28.50 8.09
N PRO A 44 -14.01 28.22 8.75
CA PRO A 44 -12.72 28.84 8.39
C PRO A 44 -12.28 28.43 6.98
N LEU A 45 -11.52 29.31 6.31
CA LEU A 45 -11.12 29.14 4.90
C LEU A 45 -10.35 27.84 4.61
N ARG A 46 -9.60 27.31 5.60
CA ARG A 46 -8.90 26.02 5.45
C ARG A 46 -9.86 24.83 5.34
N TYR A 47 -11.09 24.93 5.81
CA TYR A 47 -12.10 23.87 5.70
C TYR A 47 -13.04 24.07 4.51
N GLU A 48 -13.08 25.26 3.91
CA GLU A 48 -13.91 25.55 2.74
C GLU A 48 -13.37 24.83 1.50
N ARG A 49 -14.18 23.95 0.92
CA ARG A 49 -13.95 23.27 -0.35
C ARG A 49 -14.87 23.85 -1.41
N LEU A 50 -14.30 24.21 -2.56
CA LEU A 50 -15.02 24.80 -3.70
C LEU A 50 -15.02 23.86 -4.93
N ASP A 51 -14.30 22.77 -4.79
CA ASP A 51 -13.91 21.76 -5.76
C ASP A 51 -14.66 20.43 -5.56
N GLN A 52 -15.65 20.39 -4.66
CA GLN A 52 -16.44 19.18 -4.43
C GLN A 52 -17.45 18.93 -5.53
N ASP A 53 -17.64 17.65 -5.83
CA ASP A 53 -18.80 17.18 -6.56
C ASP A 53 -20.09 17.62 -5.84
N PRO A 54 -21.14 17.97 -6.59
CA PRO A 54 -22.41 18.37 -6.00
C PRO A 54 -22.99 17.25 -5.11
N PRO A 55 -23.65 17.58 -3.99
CA PRO A 55 -24.23 16.58 -3.11
C PRO A 55 -25.18 15.64 -3.86
N ILE A 56 -25.13 14.35 -3.55
CA ILE A 56 -26.09 13.36 -4.08
C ILE A 56 -27.50 13.74 -3.61
N ASP A 57 -28.47 13.78 -4.52
CA ASP A 57 -29.88 13.97 -4.18
C ASP A 57 -30.39 12.73 -3.39
N PRO A 58 -30.77 12.88 -2.10
CA PRO A 58 -31.23 11.77 -1.27
C PRO A 58 -32.55 11.15 -1.77
N GLY A 59 -33.25 11.77 -2.72
CA GLY A 59 -34.50 11.26 -3.31
C GLY A 59 -34.35 10.20 -4.41
N ARG A 60 -33.13 9.85 -4.84
CA ARG A 60 -32.89 8.83 -5.88
C ARG A 60 -32.60 7.44 -5.27
N GLU A 61 -33.63 6.81 -4.70
CA GLU A 61 -33.55 5.46 -4.11
C GLU A 61 -33.31 4.31 -5.12
N SER A 62 -33.17 4.57 -6.42
CA SER A 62 -33.09 3.54 -7.46
C SER A 62 -31.66 3.22 -7.95
N GLY A 63 -30.66 3.43 -7.11
CA GLY A 63 -29.24 3.16 -7.40
C GLY A 63 -28.77 1.79 -6.92
N PRO A 64 -27.63 1.29 -7.41
CA PRO A 64 -27.04 0.05 -6.91
C PRO A 64 -26.56 0.25 -5.46
N SER A 65 -26.75 -0.74 -4.60
CA SER A 65 -26.36 -0.72 -3.19
C SER A 65 -25.12 -1.59 -2.93
N VAL A 66 -24.30 -1.19 -1.95
CA VAL A 66 -23.12 -1.97 -1.51
C VAL A 66 -23.52 -3.41 -1.19
N PRO A 67 -22.81 -4.43 -1.72
CA PRO A 67 -23.10 -5.84 -1.45
C PRO A 67 -23.01 -6.17 0.03
N VAL A 68 -23.80 -7.16 0.48
CA VAL A 68 -23.80 -7.65 1.86
C VAL A 68 -23.33 -9.10 1.85
N VAL A 69 -22.33 -9.46 2.66
CA VAL A 69 -21.74 -10.80 2.72
C VAL A 69 -21.97 -11.42 4.11
N ASP A 70 -22.48 -12.65 4.16
CA ASP A 70 -22.68 -13.42 5.39
C ASP A 70 -21.44 -14.25 5.75
N ILE A 71 -20.70 -13.84 6.78
CA ILE A 71 -19.49 -14.54 7.23
C ILE A 71 -19.80 -15.96 7.73
N HIS A 72 -20.94 -16.15 8.40
CA HIS A 72 -21.34 -17.49 8.85
C HIS A 72 -21.68 -18.39 7.64
N GLY A 73 -22.30 -17.82 6.61
CA GLY A 73 -22.55 -18.50 5.32
C GLY A 73 -21.27 -18.95 4.61
N LEU A 74 -20.20 -18.16 4.69
CA LEU A 74 -18.88 -18.54 4.19
C LEU A 74 -18.26 -19.71 4.97
N ALA A 75 -18.39 -19.70 6.31
CA ALA A 75 -17.82 -20.72 7.18
C ALA A 75 -18.50 -22.10 7.04
N VAL A 76 -19.82 -22.14 6.88
CA VAL A 76 -20.59 -23.40 6.81
C VAL A 76 -20.50 -24.07 5.44
N GLY A 77 -20.43 -23.30 4.36
CA GLY A 77 -20.43 -23.82 2.99
C GLY A 77 -19.04 -24.08 2.38
N GLY A 78 -17.97 -23.57 3.01
CA GLY A 78 -16.61 -23.68 2.47
C GLY A 78 -16.50 -23.15 1.03
N SER A 79 -15.70 -23.80 0.19
CA SER A 79 -15.51 -23.41 -1.22
C SER A 79 -16.72 -23.64 -2.13
N ALA A 80 -17.78 -24.30 -1.64
CA ALA A 80 -19.03 -24.54 -2.38
C ALA A 80 -20.16 -23.59 -1.95
N SER A 81 -19.88 -22.64 -1.04
CA SER A 81 -20.88 -21.67 -0.59
C SER A 81 -21.22 -20.68 -1.72
N PRO A 82 -22.49 -20.43 -2.05
CA PRO A 82 -22.84 -19.33 -2.96
C PRO A 82 -22.37 -17.97 -2.44
N GLU A 83 -22.07 -17.88 -1.14
CA GLU A 83 -21.55 -16.68 -0.51
C GLU A 83 -20.11 -16.36 -0.95
N ILE A 84 -19.32 -17.37 -1.37
CA ILE A 84 -17.96 -17.13 -1.89
C ILE A 84 -17.99 -16.37 -3.22
N ASP A 85 -18.96 -16.69 -4.08
CA ASP A 85 -19.16 -16.00 -5.36
C ASP A 85 -19.62 -14.56 -5.14
N LYS A 86 -20.41 -14.34 -4.09
CA LYS A 86 -20.85 -13.00 -3.68
C LYS A 86 -19.70 -12.16 -3.13
N LEU A 87 -18.86 -12.73 -2.26
CA LEU A 87 -17.64 -12.08 -1.78
C LEU A 87 -16.72 -11.73 -2.96
N HIS A 88 -16.50 -12.69 -3.87
CA HIS A 88 -15.70 -12.48 -5.06
C HIS A 88 -16.25 -11.34 -5.94
N SER A 89 -17.55 -11.35 -6.28
CA SER A 89 -18.17 -10.28 -7.07
C SER A 89 -18.08 -8.93 -6.35
N ALA A 90 -18.29 -8.89 -5.03
CA ALA A 90 -18.16 -7.67 -4.25
C ALA A 90 -16.75 -7.09 -4.28
N CYS A 91 -15.72 -7.90 -4.06
CA CYS A 91 -14.33 -7.45 -4.18
C CYS A 91 -14.05 -6.94 -5.59
N LYS A 92 -14.44 -7.70 -6.61
CA LYS A 92 -14.13 -7.42 -8.01
C LYS A 92 -14.82 -6.17 -8.56
N GLU A 93 -16.11 -6.01 -8.28
CA GLU A 93 -16.96 -5.00 -8.91
C GLU A 93 -17.14 -3.75 -8.05
N TRP A 94 -16.89 -3.84 -6.74
CA TRP A 94 -17.11 -2.75 -5.80
C TRP A 94 -15.86 -2.35 -5.03
N GLY A 95 -15.00 -3.31 -4.64
CA GLY A 95 -13.95 -3.06 -3.66
C GLY A 95 -14.47 -2.79 -2.24
N PHE A 96 -15.80 -2.72 -2.05
CA PHE A 96 -16.51 -2.46 -0.80
C PHE A 96 -17.64 -3.46 -0.61
N PHE A 97 -17.87 -3.89 0.63
CA PHE A 97 -19.02 -4.71 1.01
C PHE A 97 -19.34 -4.57 2.49
N GLN A 98 -20.59 -4.80 2.88
CA GLN A 98 -20.96 -4.96 4.28
C GLN A 98 -20.87 -6.43 4.68
N ILE A 99 -20.47 -6.71 5.92
CA ILE A 99 -20.47 -8.06 6.47
C ILE A 99 -21.43 -8.19 7.65
N ILE A 100 -22.20 -9.27 7.66
CA ILE A 100 -23.12 -9.64 8.75
C ILE A 100 -22.74 -11.01 9.32
N ASN A 101 -23.29 -11.34 10.49
CA ASN A 101 -23.01 -12.61 11.18
C ASN A 101 -21.51 -12.87 11.37
N HIS A 102 -20.74 -11.79 11.57
CA HIS A 102 -19.27 -11.75 11.62
C HIS A 102 -18.65 -12.32 12.91
N GLY A 103 -19.46 -12.77 13.87
CA GLY A 103 -18.99 -13.43 15.09
C GLY A 103 -18.46 -12.51 16.21
N VAL A 104 -18.08 -11.26 15.91
CA VAL A 104 -17.76 -10.25 16.94
C VAL A 104 -18.98 -9.97 17.83
N SER A 105 -18.79 -10.02 19.16
CA SER A 105 -19.86 -9.84 20.15
C SER A 105 -20.51 -8.46 20.06
N THR A 106 -21.84 -8.42 19.97
CA THR A 106 -22.61 -7.16 19.99
C THR A 106 -22.45 -6.40 21.29
N THR A 107 -22.28 -7.09 22.42
CA THR A 107 -21.97 -6.45 23.71
C THR A 107 -20.62 -5.76 23.68
N LEU A 108 -19.60 -6.36 23.05
CA LEU A 108 -18.28 -5.74 22.88
C LEU A 108 -18.37 -4.50 21.98
N LEU A 109 -19.12 -4.58 20.88
CA LEU A 109 -19.32 -3.45 19.97
C LEU A 109 -20.04 -2.28 20.65
N GLU A 110 -21.05 -2.58 21.47
CA GLU A 110 -21.80 -1.57 22.22
C GLU A 110 -20.97 -0.94 23.36
N GLU A 111 -20.22 -1.76 24.12
CA GLU A 111 -19.27 -1.24 25.11
C GLU A 111 -18.21 -0.36 24.44
N PHE A 112 -17.65 -0.79 23.31
CA PHE A 112 -16.66 -0.02 22.58
C PHE A 112 -17.25 1.30 22.07
N ARG A 113 -18.50 1.28 21.58
CA ARG A 113 -19.23 2.47 21.17
C ARG A 113 -19.34 3.50 22.28
N MET A 114 -19.83 3.08 23.44
CA MET A 114 -19.99 3.97 24.59
C MET A 114 -18.65 4.57 25.05
N GLU A 115 -17.58 3.78 25.04
CA GLU A 115 -16.25 4.25 25.46
C GLU A 115 -15.62 5.24 24.46
N VAL A 116 -15.80 5.03 23.16
CA VAL A 116 -15.34 5.98 22.13
C VAL A 116 -16.16 7.28 22.21
N GLU A 117 -17.47 7.21 22.42
CA GLU A 117 -18.29 8.41 22.64
C GLU A 117 -17.86 9.17 23.89
N SER A 118 -17.61 8.47 25.00
CA SER A 118 -17.08 9.03 26.24
C SER A 118 -15.72 9.71 26.02
N PHE A 119 -14.85 9.07 25.23
CA PHE A 119 -13.53 9.59 24.88
C PHE A 119 -13.56 10.95 24.18
N PHE A 120 -14.36 11.11 23.13
CA PHE A 120 -14.45 12.41 22.43
C PHE A 120 -15.10 13.51 23.29
N ASN A 121 -15.91 13.10 24.28
CA ASN A 121 -16.53 13.99 25.26
C ASN A 121 -15.65 14.34 26.47
N LEU A 122 -14.43 13.78 26.57
CA LEU A 122 -13.49 14.13 27.63
C LEU A 122 -13.21 15.66 27.66
N PRO A 123 -12.90 16.22 28.85
CA PRO A 123 -12.44 17.60 28.96
C PRO A 123 -11.26 17.88 28.03
N TYR A 124 -11.20 19.07 27.45
CA TYR A 124 -10.16 19.43 26.48
C TYR A 124 -8.74 19.23 27.02
N ASP A 125 -8.49 19.60 28.28
CA ASP A 125 -7.17 19.47 28.90
C ASP A 125 -6.75 17.99 29.05
N GLU A 126 -7.70 17.08 29.27
CA GLU A 126 -7.43 15.63 29.32
C GLU A 126 -7.17 15.07 27.92
N LYS A 127 -7.98 15.44 26.93
CA LYS A 127 -7.75 15.06 25.52
C LYS A 127 -6.40 15.58 25.02
N LYS A 128 -6.00 16.79 25.43
CA LYS A 128 -4.73 17.42 25.03
C LYS A 128 -3.50 16.61 25.41
N LEU A 129 -3.57 15.81 26.49
CA LEU A 129 -2.47 14.91 26.90
C LEU A 129 -2.23 13.74 25.95
N LEU A 130 -3.19 13.52 25.04
CA LEU A 130 -3.20 12.46 24.04
C LEU A 130 -2.96 12.99 22.63
N TRP A 131 -2.66 14.29 22.47
CA TRP A 131 -2.40 14.87 21.15
C TRP A 131 -1.12 14.32 20.53
N GLN A 132 -1.13 14.27 19.20
CA GLN A 132 0.06 14.08 18.39
C GLN A 132 1.12 15.13 18.74
N ASP A 133 2.39 14.81 18.47
CA ASP A 133 3.49 15.75 18.59
C ASP A 133 4.37 15.72 17.34
N SER A 134 5.35 16.64 17.28
CA SER A 134 6.23 16.79 16.13
C SER A 134 7.16 15.60 15.88
N LYS A 135 7.03 14.48 16.61
CA LYS A 135 7.80 13.24 16.44
C LYS A 135 6.90 12.01 16.45
N ASN A 136 5.59 12.17 16.64
CA ASN A 136 4.66 11.08 16.78
C ASN A 136 3.30 11.45 16.19
N GLN A 137 2.96 10.77 15.10
CA GLN A 137 1.67 10.89 14.42
C GLN A 137 0.55 10.08 15.10
N GLU A 138 0.86 9.24 16.10
CA GLU A 138 -0.18 8.59 16.91
C GLU A 138 -0.72 9.54 17.99
N GLY A 139 -2.03 9.47 18.23
CA GLY A 139 -2.75 10.33 19.17
C GLY A 139 -3.89 11.09 18.51
N PHE A 140 -4.38 12.11 19.22
CA PHE A 140 -5.44 13.00 18.79
C PHE A 140 -4.88 14.08 17.85
N GLY A 141 -5.47 14.25 16.66
CA GLY A 141 -5.03 15.23 15.66
C GLY A 141 -5.56 14.92 14.26
N GLN A 142 -4.83 15.35 13.24
CA GLN A 142 -5.04 14.95 11.84
C GLN A 142 -3.72 14.42 11.28
N LEU A 143 -3.78 13.34 10.49
CA LEU A 143 -2.60 12.80 9.81
C LEU A 143 -2.29 13.62 8.57
N PHE A 144 -1.01 13.65 8.20
CA PHE A 144 -0.50 14.18 6.93
C PHE A 144 -0.76 15.67 6.67
N VAL A 145 -0.85 16.52 7.70
CA VAL A 145 -0.90 17.97 7.49
C VAL A 145 0.51 18.50 7.23
N VAL A 146 0.82 18.84 5.99
CA VAL A 146 2.18 19.19 5.54
C VAL A 146 2.40 20.68 5.26
N SER A 147 1.33 21.50 5.20
CA SER A 147 1.45 22.96 5.04
C SER A 147 0.37 23.74 5.80
N GLU A 148 0.59 25.04 6.00
CA GLU A 148 -0.37 25.95 6.63
C GLU A 148 -1.50 26.37 5.66
N GLU A 149 -1.26 26.21 4.36
CA GLU A 149 -2.20 26.51 3.29
C GLU A 149 -3.10 25.31 2.95
N GLN A 150 -2.71 24.10 3.35
CA GLN A 150 -3.44 22.86 3.09
C GLN A 150 -4.88 22.95 3.60
N LYS A 151 -5.77 22.47 2.76
CA LYS A 151 -7.19 22.33 3.05
C LYS A 151 -7.40 21.16 4.02
N LEU A 152 -8.18 21.40 5.08
CA LEU A 152 -8.37 20.48 6.20
C LEU A 152 -9.76 19.87 6.19
N ASP A 153 -9.89 18.70 6.78
CA ASP A 153 -11.15 18.00 6.90
C ASP A 153 -11.92 18.43 8.14
N TRP A 154 -13.25 18.44 8.04
CA TRP A 154 -14.18 18.78 9.13
C TRP A 154 -14.35 17.58 10.07
N SER A 155 -13.26 17.15 10.68
CA SER A 155 -13.21 16.01 11.59
C SER A 155 -12.13 16.14 12.64
N ASP A 156 -12.37 15.49 13.76
CA ASP A 156 -11.35 15.14 14.74
C ASP A 156 -11.05 13.66 14.64
N MET A 157 -9.79 13.30 14.88
CA MET A 157 -9.35 11.91 14.76
C MET A 157 -8.43 11.55 15.92
N PHE A 158 -8.53 10.29 16.37
CA PHE A 158 -7.56 9.64 17.23
C PHE A 158 -7.03 8.37 16.56
N TYR A 159 -5.72 8.32 16.30
CA TYR A 159 -5.04 7.23 15.59
C TYR A 159 -4.07 6.53 16.54
N ILE A 160 -4.10 5.19 16.56
CA ILE A 160 -3.23 4.41 17.42
C ILE A 160 -2.90 3.05 16.80
N THR A 161 -1.62 2.66 16.88
CA THR A 161 -1.19 1.32 16.48
C THR A 161 -1.55 0.32 17.57
N THR A 162 -2.35 -0.70 17.24
CA THR A 162 -2.83 -1.71 18.21
C THR A 162 -2.08 -3.04 18.09
N LEU A 163 -1.59 -3.44 16.92
CA LEU A 163 -0.76 -4.63 16.74
C LEU A 163 0.38 -4.39 15.73
N PRO A 164 1.48 -5.15 15.83
CA PRO A 164 1.82 -6.04 16.94
C PRO A 164 2.14 -5.27 18.24
N LEU A 165 2.08 -5.93 19.40
CA LEU A 165 2.17 -5.29 20.72
C LEU A 165 3.46 -4.46 20.92
N ASN A 166 4.56 -4.87 20.29
CA ASN A 166 5.84 -4.19 20.39
C ASN A 166 5.89 -2.83 19.65
N LEU A 167 4.92 -2.55 18.77
CA LEU A 167 4.81 -1.24 18.11
C LEU A 167 3.93 -0.25 18.88
N ARG A 168 3.15 -0.73 19.87
CA ARG A 168 2.31 0.13 20.70
C ARG A 168 3.16 1.17 21.42
N LYS A 169 2.72 2.43 21.39
CA LYS A 169 3.34 3.50 22.17
C LYS A 169 2.89 3.40 23.63
N PRO A 170 3.75 3.00 24.59
CA PRO A 170 3.31 2.74 25.96
C PRO A 170 2.73 3.98 26.64
N HIS A 171 3.26 5.16 26.33
CA HIS A 171 2.80 6.43 26.90
C HIS A 171 1.38 6.81 26.46
N LEU A 172 0.96 6.47 25.23
CA LEU A 172 -0.41 6.70 24.77
C LEU A 172 -1.36 5.73 25.44
N PHE A 173 -1.05 4.42 25.41
CA PHE A 173 -1.87 3.40 26.04
C PHE A 173 -2.07 3.64 27.54
N GLN A 174 -1.03 4.06 28.27
CA GLN A 174 -1.12 4.36 29.71
C GLN A 174 -2.00 5.58 30.04
N ARG A 175 -2.19 6.49 29.08
CA ARG A 175 -2.99 7.71 29.25
C ARG A 175 -4.43 7.55 28.78
N LEU A 176 -4.75 6.50 28.01
CA LEU A 176 -6.13 6.20 27.66
C LEU A 176 -6.96 5.95 28.93
N PRO A 177 -8.25 6.36 28.96
CA PRO A 177 -9.17 5.94 29.99
C PRO A 177 -9.11 4.41 30.17
N PRO A 178 -9.03 3.89 31.41
CA PRO A 178 -8.80 2.46 31.64
C PRO A 178 -9.81 1.55 30.94
N LYS A 179 -11.09 1.92 30.95
CA LYS A 179 -12.16 1.15 30.33
C LYS A 179 -12.08 1.20 28.79
N LEU A 180 -11.87 2.37 28.19
CA LEU A 180 -11.57 2.47 26.75
C LEU A 180 -10.38 1.61 26.33
N ARG A 181 -9.28 1.64 27.09
CA ARG A 181 -8.09 0.84 26.80
C ARG A 181 -8.40 -0.66 26.80
N GLU A 182 -9.07 -1.16 27.83
CA GLU A 182 -9.46 -2.57 27.94
C GLU A 182 -10.38 -2.98 26.78
N THR A 183 -11.38 -2.15 26.48
CA THR A 183 -12.33 -2.44 25.40
C THR A 183 -11.67 -2.34 24.02
N LEU A 184 -10.74 -1.39 23.80
CA LEU A 184 -9.94 -1.27 22.57
C LEU A 184 -9.07 -2.51 22.35
N GLU A 185 -8.43 -3.03 23.40
CA GLU A 185 -7.61 -4.25 23.32
C GLU A 185 -8.45 -5.48 22.97
N ALA A 186 -9.63 -5.62 23.58
CA ALA A 186 -10.58 -6.68 23.25
C ALA A 186 -11.10 -6.55 21.81
N TYR A 187 -11.51 -5.35 21.40
CA TYR A 187 -11.97 -5.06 20.04
C TYR A 187 -10.88 -5.36 19.00
N SER A 188 -9.66 -4.84 19.20
CA SER A 188 -8.50 -5.08 18.32
C SER A 188 -8.24 -6.57 18.11
N THR A 189 -8.35 -7.37 19.19
CA THR A 189 -8.15 -8.82 19.14
C THR A 189 -9.24 -9.51 18.31
N GLU A 190 -10.52 -9.21 18.56
CA GLU A 190 -11.64 -9.83 17.83
C GLU A 190 -11.67 -9.42 16.36
N VAL A 191 -11.38 -8.15 16.06
CA VAL A 191 -11.36 -7.69 14.66
C VAL A 191 -10.11 -8.17 13.93
N LYS A 192 -8.95 -8.38 14.61
CA LYS A 192 -7.81 -9.09 13.98
C LYS A 192 -8.20 -10.51 13.56
N LYS A 193 -8.92 -11.25 14.41
CA LYS A 193 -9.42 -12.59 14.06
C LYS A 193 -10.35 -12.52 12.86
N LEU A 194 -11.29 -11.58 12.86
CA LEU A 194 -12.21 -11.37 11.75
C LEU A 194 -11.48 -11.02 10.45
N ALA A 195 -10.48 -10.15 10.50
CA ALA A 195 -9.65 -9.81 9.35
C ALA A 195 -8.96 -11.05 8.78
N MET A 196 -8.39 -11.92 9.61
CA MET A 196 -7.78 -13.16 9.13
C MET A 196 -8.79 -14.10 8.48
N VAL A 197 -10.01 -14.19 9.02
CA VAL A 197 -11.09 -14.98 8.40
C VAL A 197 -11.45 -14.41 7.01
N ILE A 198 -11.57 -13.09 6.87
CA ILE A 198 -11.85 -12.45 5.58
C ILE A 198 -10.70 -12.73 4.61
N LEU A 199 -9.44 -12.53 5.04
CA LEU A 199 -8.25 -12.77 4.23
C LEU A 199 -8.14 -14.23 3.76
N ASP A 200 -8.46 -15.22 4.62
CA ASP A 200 -8.47 -16.63 4.25
C ASP A 200 -9.51 -16.91 3.13
N HIS A 201 -10.70 -16.30 3.23
CA HIS A 201 -11.72 -16.42 2.19
C HIS A 201 -11.33 -15.67 0.89
N LEU A 202 -10.69 -14.51 1.02
CA LEU A 202 -10.14 -13.78 -0.12
C LEU A 202 -9.07 -14.59 -0.84
N ALA A 203 -8.18 -15.27 -0.10
CA ALA A 203 -7.19 -16.17 -0.69
C ALA A 203 -7.87 -17.25 -1.54
N GLY A 204 -8.93 -17.88 -1.01
CA GLY A 204 -9.73 -18.85 -1.76
C GLY A 204 -10.36 -18.26 -3.03
N ALA A 205 -10.95 -17.06 -2.94
CA ALA A 205 -11.51 -16.36 -4.10
C ALA A 205 -10.44 -16.05 -5.15
N LEU A 206 -9.29 -15.52 -4.70
CA LEU A 206 -8.12 -15.16 -5.52
C LEU A 206 -7.36 -16.37 -6.06
N LYS A 207 -7.73 -17.60 -5.66
CA LYS A 207 -6.99 -18.84 -5.92
C LYS A 207 -5.54 -18.79 -5.45
N MET A 208 -5.31 -18.03 -4.39
CA MET A 208 -4.04 -17.96 -3.69
C MET A 208 -4.03 -18.98 -2.56
N ASP A 209 -2.85 -19.47 -2.21
CA ASP A 209 -2.72 -20.34 -1.05
C ASP A 209 -3.04 -19.57 0.24
N VAL A 210 -3.81 -20.21 1.14
CA VAL A 210 -4.26 -19.57 2.39
C VAL A 210 -3.07 -19.31 3.32
N GLU A 211 -2.08 -20.20 3.34
CA GLU A 211 -0.89 -20.00 4.17
C GLU A 211 -0.01 -18.89 3.61
N GLU A 212 0.09 -18.75 2.28
CA GLU A 212 0.72 -17.57 1.67
C GLU A 212 0.02 -16.28 2.12
N MET A 213 -1.31 -16.23 2.14
CA MET A 213 -2.05 -15.03 2.60
C MET A 213 -1.77 -14.71 4.07
N ARG A 214 -1.71 -15.74 4.91
CA ARG A 214 -1.41 -15.62 6.33
C ARG A 214 0.03 -15.20 6.57
N GLU A 215 0.99 -15.67 5.79
CA GLU A 215 2.37 -15.21 5.86
C GLU A 215 2.51 -13.73 5.48
N LEU A 216 1.67 -13.23 4.58
CA LEU A 216 1.69 -11.81 4.19
C LEU A 216 1.11 -10.88 5.25
N PHE A 217 0.04 -11.28 5.94
CA PHE A 217 -0.74 -10.39 6.81
C PHE A 217 -0.83 -10.82 8.28
N GLY A 218 -0.41 -12.03 8.62
CA GLY A 218 -0.52 -12.61 9.96
C GLY A 218 0.15 -11.75 11.02
N ASP A 219 1.42 -11.41 10.79
CA ASP A 219 2.24 -10.52 11.65
C ASP A 219 2.19 -9.05 11.22
N GLY A 220 1.26 -8.70 10.32
CA GLY A 220 1.05 -7.36 9.80
C GLY A 220 0.69 -6.33 10.88
N VAL A 221 0.94 -5.06 10.57
CA VAL A 221 0.58 -3.94 11.45
C VAL A 221 -0.93 -3.76 11.43
N GLN A 222 -1.51 -3.55 12.62
CA GLN A 222 -2.90 -3.17 12.80
C GLN A 222 -2.95 -1.80 13.47
N SER A 223 -3.69 -0.89 12.86
CA SER A 223 -3.97 0.42 13.41
C SER A 223 -5.46 0.65 13.55
N VAL A 224 -5.83 1.48 14.51
CA VAL A 224 -7.20 1.91 14.75
C VAL A 224 -7.28 3.42 14.59
N ARG A 225 -8.18 3.87 13.73
CA ARG A 225 -8.53 5.27 13.54
C ARG A 225 -9.95 5.53 14.02
N MET A 226 -10.09 6.25 15.12
CA MET A 226 -11.37 6.75 15.62
C MET A 226 -11.61 8.13 15.03
N ASN A 227 -12.66 8.30 14.25
CA ASN A 227 -13.03 9.57 13.65
C ASN A 227 -14.32 10.09 14.28
N TYR A 228 -14.34 11.39 14.59
CA TYR A 228 -15.49 12.12 15.06
C TYR A 228 -15.78 13.28 14.12
N TYR A 229 -17.01 13.38 13.65
CA TYR A 229 -17.45 14.41 12.71
C TYR A 229 -18.47 15.31 13.39
N PRO A 230 -18.07 16.49 13.88
CA PRO A 230 -18.99 17.45 14.50
C PRO A 230 -19.96 18.03 13.46
N PRO A 231 -21.17 18.48 13.88
CA PRO A 231 -22.09 19.19 12.98
C PRO A 231 -21.42 20.37 12.28
N CYS A 232 -21.62 20.49 10.97
CA CYS A 232 -21.09 21.59 10.18
C CYS A 232 -22.18 22.63 9.90
N PRO A 233 -21.91 23.95 10.08
CA PRO A 233 -22.90 24.99 9.77
C PRO A 233 -23.09 25.21 8.26
N VAL A 234 -22.11 24.80 7.44
CA VAL A 234 -22.12 24.97 5.97
C VAL A 234 -21.54 23.71 5.28
N PRO A 235 -22.18 22.55 5.43
CA PRO A 235 -21.67 21.26 4.97
C PRO A 235 -21.51 21.15 3.46
N ASP A 236 -22.29 21.88 2.65
CA ASP A 236 -22.08 21.92 1.18
C ASP A 236 -20.74 22.54 0.78
N LYS A 237 -19.96 23.05 1.75
CA LYS A 237 -18.64 23.65 1.57
C LYS A 237 -17.55 22.97 2.40
N ALA A 238 -17.84 21.85 3.05
CA ALA A 238 -16.87 21.14 3.89
C ALA A 238 -16.97 19.64 3.63
N ILE A 239 -15.89 18.91 3.89
CA ILE A 239 -15.88 17.44 3.83
C ILE A 239 -15.50 16.91 5.20
N GLY A 240 -16.15 15.85 5.66
CA GLY A 240 -15.79 15.18 6.91
C GLY A 240 -14.47 14.42 6.76
N PHE A 241 -14.29 13.74 5.64
CA PHE A 241 -13.04 13.08 5.27
C PHE A 241 -12.87 13.10 3.76
N SER A 242 -11.76 13.69 3.28
CA SER A 242 -11.48 13.90 1.87
C SER A 242 -11.49 12.59 1.07
N ALA A 243 -11.84 12.65 -0.21
CA ALA A 243 -11.87 11.49 -1.10
C ALA A 243 -10.49 10.82 -1.18
N HIS A 244 -10.41 9.52 -0.91
CA HIS A 244 -9.16 8.75 -0.91
C HIS A 244 -9.44 7.26 -1.12
N SER A 245 -8.44 6.53 -1.62
CA SER A 245 -8.34 5.09 -1.45
C SER A 245 -7.51 4.77 -0.20
N ASP A 246 -7.85 3.66 0.47
CA ASP A 246 -7.07 3.20 1.61
C ASP A 246 -5.79 2.53 1.16
N ALA A 247 -4.65 2.98 1.70
CA ALA A 247 -3.33 2.47 1.35
C ALA A 247 -3.01 1.10 1.99
N ASP A 248 -3.89 0.58 2.85
CA ASP A 248 -3.71 -0.69 3.52
C ASP A 248 -4.06 -1.89 2.62
N ALA A 249 -4.17 -3.10 3.17
CA ALA A 249 -4.69 -4.24 2.43
C ALA A 249 -6.18 -4.48 2.66
N LEU A 250 -6.64 -4.24 3.89
CA LEU A 250 -8.01 -4.48 4.29
C LEU A 250 -8.38 -3.51 5.41
N THR A 251 -9.43 -2.74 5.17
CA THR A 251 -10.03 -1.90 6.19
C THR A 251 -11.34 -2.54 6.66
N ILE A 252 -11.54 -2.60 7.98
CA ILE A 252 -12.81 -3.02 8.59
C ILE A 252 -13.39 -1.85 9.36
N LEU A 253 -14.44 -1.26 8.81
CA LEU A 253 -15.10 -0.08 9.30
C LEU A 253 -16.32 -0.43 10.16
N TYR A 254 -16.33 0.06 11.40
CA TYR A 254 -17.51 0.03 12.26
C TYR A 254 -18.11 1.44 12.35
N GLN A 255 -19.37 1.57 11.93
CA GLN A 255 -20.11 2.81 12.09
C GLN A 255 -20.86 2.79 13.42
N LEU A 256 -20.52 3.74 14.30
CA LEU A 256 -20.95 3.72 15.69
C LEU A 256 -22.40 4.23 15.87
N ASN A 257 -22.99 4.89 14.87
CA ASN A 257 -24.37 5.36 14.92
C ASN A 257 -25.07 5.27 13.55
N GLU A 258 -26.37 5.54 13.54
CA GLU A 258 -27.24 5.41 12.35
C GLU A 258 -27.15 6.63 11.41
N VAL A 259 -26.21 7.55 11.62
CA VAL A 259 -26.04 8.73 10.79
C VAL A 259 -25.40 8.31 9.47
N GLU A 260 -26.08 8.53 8.36
CA GLU A 260 -25.52 8.26 7.03
C GLU A 260 -24.43 9.29 6.67
N GLY A 261 -23.38 8.86 6.00
CA GLY A 261 -22.34 9.78 5.55
C GLY A 261 -21.32 9.18 4.59
N LEU A 262 -21.06 7.86 4.68
CA LEU A 262 -20.09 7.17 3.84
C LEU A 262 -20.59 7.24 2.42
N GLN A 263 -19.75 7.75 1.55
CA GLN A 263 -19.97 7.68 0.13
C GLN A 263 -18.80 6.95 -0.48
N ILE A 264 -19.10 6.04 -1.39
CA ILE A 264 -18.10 5.35 -2.19
C ILE A 264 -18.31 5.73 -3.64
N ARG A 265 -17.24 5.83 -4.41
CA ARG A 265 -17.33 6.12 -5.83
C ARG A 265 -17.54 4.83 -6.62
N LYS A 266 -18.49 4.81 -7.54
CA LYS A 266 -18.73 3.69 -8.45
C LYS A 266 -19.31 4.18 -9.78
N ASP A 267 -18.71 3.72 -10.87
CA ASP A 267 -19.07 4.06 -12.25
C ASP A 267 -19.17 5.60 -12.48
N GLY A 268 -18.22 6.33 -11.91
CA GLY A 268 -18.07 7.78 -11.97
C GLY A 268 -18.99 8.55 -11.02
N ARG A 269 -19.66 7.88 -10.09
CA ARG A 269 -20.69 8.49 -9.23
C ARG A 269 -20.49 8.14 -7.77
N TRP A 270 -20.74 9.10 -6.89
CA TRP A 270 -20.84 8.83 -5.46
C TRP A 270 -22.11 8.05 -5.13
N ILE A 271 -21.99 7.02 -4.30
CA ILE A 271 -23.07 6.17 -3.80
C ILE A 271 -23.01 6.19 -2.28
N ALA A 272 -24.12 6.58 -1.65
CA ALA A 272 -24.25 6.53 -0.20
C ALA A 272 -24.30 5.08 0.30
N VAL A 273 -23.52 4.75 1.33
CA VAL A 273 -23.56 3.45 1.99
C VAL A 273 -24.51 3.54 3.17
N LYS A 274 -25.63 2.83 3.08
CA LYS A 274 -26.58 2.72 4.18
C LYS A 274 -26.08 1.70 5.20
N PRO A 275 -25.77 2.12 6.45
CA PRO A 275 -25.27 1.20 7.47
C PRO A 275 -26.34 0.17 7.84
N LEU A 276 -25.95 -1.10 7.90
CA LEU A 276 -26.80 -2.17 8.44
C LEU A 276 -26.57 -2.31 9.95
N PRO A 277 -27.62 -2.62 10.74
CA PRO A 277 -27.46 -2.90 12.17
C PRO A 277 -26.54 -4.10 12.39
N ASN A 278 -25.58 -3.97 13.31
CA ASN A 278 -24.60 -5.02 13.65
C ASN A 278 -23.83 -5.53 12.40
N ALA A 279 -23.43 -4.61 11.52
CA ALA A 279 -22.58 -4.92 10.38
C ALA A 279 -21.29 -4.09 10.43
N PHE A 280 -20.25 -4.60 9.78
CA PHE A 280 -19.10 -3.80 9.40
C PHE A 280 -19.15 -3.49 7.90
N VAL A 281 -18.65 -2.35 7.49
CA VAL A 281 -18.24 -2.11 6.10
C VAL A 281 -16.81 -2.57 5.96
N VAL A 282 -16.48 -3.26 4.88
CA VAL A 282 -15.14 -3.75 4.57
C VAL A 282 -14.74 -3.22 3.22
N ASN A 283 -13.51 -2.74 3.09
CA ASN A 283 -12.93 -2.39 1.80
C ASN A 283 -11.56 -2.99 1.58
N ILE A 284 -11.28 -3.19 0.30
CA ILE A 284 -10.01 -3.69 -0.21
C ILE A 284 -9.11 -2.48 -0.45
N GLY A 285 -8.00 -2.41 0.27
CA GLY A 285 -7.02 -1.34 0.11
C GLY A 285 -6.06 -1.58 -1.05
N ASP A 286 -5.32 -0.53 -1.41
CA ASP A 286 -4.44 -0.48 -2.58
C ASP A 286 -3.37 -1.57 -2.57
N ILE A 287 -2.89 -1.99 -1.39
CA ILE A 287 -1.92 -3.08 -1.26
C ILE A 287 -2.53 -4.41 -1.72
N MET A 288 -3.77 -4.70 -1.34
CA MET A 288 -4.45 -5.93 -1.74
C MET A 288 -4.83 -5.92 -3.22
N GLU A 289 -5.26 -4.76 -3.74
CA GLU A 289 -5.47 -4.57 -5.18
C GLU A 289 -4.19 -4.93 -5.96
N SER A 290 -3.04 -4.41 -5.53
CA SER A 290 -1.74 -4.67 -6.17
C SER A 290 -1.29 -6.13 -6.09
N LEU A 291 -1.55 -6.82 -4.98
CA LEU A 291 -1.28 -8.25 -4.84
C LEU A 291 -2.08 -9.07 -5.85
N SER A 292 -3.35 -8.72 -6.07
CA SER A 292 -4.22 -9.40 -7.03
C SER A 292 -3.76 -9.26 -8.49
N ILE A 293 -3.04 -8.17 -8.82
CA ILE A 293 -2.54 -7.91 -10.18
C ILE A 293 -1.20 -8.62 -10.44
N SER A 294 -0.34 -8.71 -9.43
CA SER A 294 1.06 -9.14 -9.58
C SER A 294 1.29 -10.65 -9.44
N ASN A 295 0.33 -11.40 -8.90
CA ASN A 295 0.47 -12.85 -8.75
C ASN A 295 0.20 -13.56 -10.09
N SER A 296 1.15 -14.38 -10.58
CA SER A 296 1.03 -15.10 -11.86
C SER A 296 -0.17 -16.06 -11.94
N TYR A 297 -0.67 -16.52 -10.78
CA TYR A 297 -1.93 -17.29 -10.67
C TYR A 297 -3.18 -16.39 -10.77
N ALA A 298 -3.04 -15.10 -10.40
CA ALA A 298 -4.09 -14.09 -10.41
C ALA A 298 -4.20 -13.34 -11.76
N ASN A 299 -3.41 -13.71 -12.79
CA ASN A 299 -3.67 -13.25 -14.17
C ASN A 299 -5.05 -13.69 -14.71
N LYS A 300 -5.73 -14.65 -14.05
CA LYS A 300 -7.15 -14.99 -14.28
C LYS A 300 -8.13 -14.23 -13.37
N PHE A 301 -7.61 -13.51 -12.39
CA PHE A 301 -8.32 -12.81 -11.33
C PHE A 301 -7.82 -11.37 -11.23
N LYS A 302 -8.23 -10.52 -12.17
CA LYS A 302 -8.20 -9.09 -11.97
C LYS A 302 -9.36 -8.76 -11.03
N ILE A 303 -9.09 -8.22 -9.83
CA ILE A 303 -10.08 -7.36 -9.17
C ILE A 303 -10.30 -6.22 -10.18
N GLY A 304 -11.38 -6.32 -10.94
CA GLY A 304 -11.41 -5.93 -12.35
C GLY A 304 -12.61 -5.07 -12.68
N GLY A 305 -12.31 -3.91 -13.26
CA GLY A 305 -13.22 -2.77 -13.43
C GLY A 305 -12.73 -1.68 -12.50
N LYS A 306 -12.48 -0.48 -13.03
CA LYS A 306 -12.08 0.75 -12.31
C LYS A 306 -12.52 0.66 -10.83
N ILE A 307 -11.62 0.25 -9.93
CA ILE A 307 -11.91 0.30 -8.50
C ILE A 307 -11.86 1.78 -8.21
N GLU A 308 -13.01 2.43 -8.33
CA GLU A 308 -13.22 3.76 -7.83
C GLU A 308 -13.32 3.65 -6.30
N GLY A 309 -12.32 3.04 -5.66
CA GLY A 309 -12.25 2.78 -4.22
C GLY A 309 -12.03 4.06 -3.42
N GLU A 310 -12.49 5.18 -3.96
CA GLU A 310 -12.53 6.45 -3.30
C GLU A 310 -13.71 6.41 -2.33
N ALA A 311 -13.38 6.44 -1.04
CA ALA A 311 -14.33 6.74 0.00
C ALA A 311 -14.22 8.23 0.34
N ALA A 312 -15.37 8.87 0.47
CA ALA A 312 -15.49 10.19 1.05
C ALA A 312 -16.51 10.15 2.18
N LEU A 313 -16.34 11.05 3.13
CA LEU A 313 -17.37 11.31 4.12
C LEU A 313 -17.86 12.75 3.98
N VAL A 314 -19.14 12.92 3.68
CA VAL A 314 -19.76 14.23 3.56
C VAL A 314 -20.03 14.81 4.95
N ALA A 315 -19.70 16.09 5.14
CA ALA A 315 -20.04 16.77 6.37
C ALA A 315 -21.57 16.92 6.46
N ASN A 316 -22.19 16.62 7.61
CA ASN A 316 -23.64 16.67 7.75
C ASN A 316 -24.14 17.90 8.54
N TYR A 317 -25.33 18.41 8.17
CA TYR A 317 -25.96 19.59 8.78
C TYR A 317 -26.32 19.41 10.27
N ILE A 318 -26.65 18.20 10.73
CA ILE A 318 -27.23 17.95 12.08
C ILE A 318 -26.83 16.58 12.66
N ALA A 319 -25.56 16.16 12.56
CA ALA A 319 -25.21 14.87 13.13
C ALA A 319 -23.75 14.78 13.60
N THR A 320 -23.58 14.23 14.80
CA THR A 320 -22.33 13.65 15.26
C THR A 320 -22.19 12.30 14.61
N GLU A 321 -21.18 12.10 13.78
CA GLU A 321 -20.85 10.77 13.26
C GLU A 321 -19.56 10.27 13.89
N LEU A 322 -19.55 8.99 14.24
CA LEU A 322 -18.41 8.32 14.84
C LEU A 322 -18.09 7.09 14.00
N ARG A 323 -16.85 6.98 13.55
CA ARG A 323 -16.38 5.85 12.73
C ARG A 323 -15.09 5.30 13.26
N LEU A 324 -14.96 3.99 13.15
CA LEU A 324 -13.71 3.31 13.38
C LEU A 324 -13.25 2.66 12.10
N CYS A 325 -12.04 2.99 11.63
CA CYS A 325 -11.35 2.19 10.62
C CYS A 325 -10.30 1.34 11.32
N LEU A 326 -10.32 0.04 11.02
CA LEU A 326 -9.23 -0.86 11.37
C LEU A 326 -8.46 -1.20 10.11
N ASP A 327 -7.18 -0.82 10.08
CA ASP A 327 -6.33 -0.99 8.91
C ASP A 327 -5.42 -2.19 9.14
N VAL A 328 -5.46 -3.18 8.23
CA VAL A 328 -4.57 -4.36 8.26
C VAL A 328 -3.55 -4.20 7.14
N CYS A 329 -2.29 -4.00 7.52
CA CYS A 329 -1.19 -3.81 6.59
C CYS A 329 -0.33 -5.08 6.44
N LEU A 330 0.45 -5.15 5.34
CA LEU A 330 1.43 -6.20 5.10
C LEU A 330 2.49 -6.30 6.21
N ASN A 331 3.12 -7.47 6.28
CA ASN A 331 4.44 -7.63 6.86
C ASN A 331 5.45 -6.68 6.19
N CYS A 332 6.24 -5.97 7.02
CA CYS A 332 7.13 -4.88 6.59
C CYS A 332 8.11 -5.25 5.46
N SER A 333 8.39 -6.53 5.21
CA SER A 333 9.31 -7.00 4.17
C SER A 333 8.70 -7.02 2.76
N LEU A 334 7.39 -7.24 2.60
CA LEU A 334 6.72 -7.29 1.29
C LEU A 334 6.10 -5.95 0.88
N ALA A 335 5.76 -5.09 1.86
CA ALA A 335 5.26 -3.73 1.62
C ALA A 335 6.13 -2.95 0.62
N ILE A 336 7.46 -3.17 0.66
CA ILE A 336 8.47 -2.52 -0.20
C ILE A 336 8.34 -2.91 -1.68
N ARG A 337 7.86 -4.12 -1.99
CA ARG A 337 7.68 -4.57 -3.38
C ARG A 337 6.41 -4.00 -4.01
N ILE A 338 5.35 -3.88 -3.21
CA ILE A 338 4.07 -3.33 -3.65
C ILE A 338 4.12 -1.81 -3.66
N GLN A 339 4.85 -1.16 -2.75
CA GLN A 339 5.05 0.28 -2.75
C GLN A 339 5.69 0.83 -4.04
N HIS A 340 6.64 0.11 -4.66
CA HIS A 340 7.16 0.49 -5.98
C HIS A 340 6.14 0.31 -7.12
N LEU A 341 5.18 -0.60 -6.97
CA LEU A 341 4.09 -0.82 -7.92
C LEU A 341 2.97 0.21 -7.72
N LEU A 342 2.66 0.55 -6.45
CA LEU A 342 1.73 1.59 -6.03
C LEU A 342 2.17 2.98 -6.46
N ALA A 343 3.47 3.26 -6.46
CA ALA A 343 4.01 4.50 -7.01
C ALA A 343 3.75 4.65 -8.53
N ILE A 344 3.61 3.53 -9.26
CA ILE A 344 3.24 3.52 -10.69
C ILE A 344 1.72 3.61 -10.87
N ILE A 345 0.93 3.02 -9.96
CA ILE A 345 -0.55 3.03 -10.01
C ILE A 345 -1.13 4.36 -9.50
N SER A 346 -0.57 4.98 -8.46
CA SER A 346 -1.07 6.23 -7.88
C SER A 346 -0.84 7.45 -8.76
N VAL A 347 0.13 7.37 -9.69
CA VAL A 347 0.29 8.28 -10.83
C VAL A 347 -0.98 8.36 -11.68
N PHE A 348 -1.79 7.29 -11.74
CA PHE A 348 -3.08 7.28 -12.44
C PHE A 348 -4.26 7.78 -11.60
N ARG A 349 -4.07 8.02 -10.29
CA ARG A 349 -5.14 8.38 -9.34
C ARG A 349 -4.98 9.77 -8.70
N GLY A 350 -3.94 10.54 -9.04
CA GLY A 350 -3.86 11.98 -8.69
C GLY A 350 -3.48 12.34 -7.24
N SER A 351 -3.01 11.39 -6.42
CA SER A 351 -2.83 11.59 -4.96
C SER A 351 -1.41 11.33 -4.44
N TYR A 352 -0.36 11.70 -5.20
CA TYR A 352 1.02 11.28 -4.90
C TYR A 352 1.74 12.11 -3.79
N CYS A 353 1.24 13.27 -3.36
CA CYS A 353 2.09 14.25 -2.65
C CYS A 353 2.52 13.87 -1.20
N GLU A 354 1.77 13.03 -0.47
CA GLU A 354 2.01 12.79 0.97
C GLU A 354 2.67 11.42 1.27
N LEU A 355 2.37 10.38 0.50
CA LEU A 355 2.83 9.00 0.76
C LEU A 355 4.34 8.81 0.45
N CYS A 356 4.90 9.60 -0.47
CA CYS A 356 6.28 9.40 -0.96
C CYS A 356 7.36 10.00 -0.06
N ARG A 357 7.12 11.14 0.59
CA ARG A 357 8.05 11.69 1.60
C ARG A 357 8.24 10.77 2.80
N GLU A 358 7.17 10.05 3.16
CA GLU A 358 7.23 9.06 4.24
C GLU A 358 8.02 7.82 3.82
N MET A 359 7.88 7.38 2.57
CA MET A 359 8.64 6.28 1.99
C MET A 359 10.14 6.53 1.81
N GLU A 360 10.54 7.75 1.43
CA GLU A 360 11.96 8.16 1.36
C GLU A 360 12.63 8.11 2.75
N THR A 361 11.86 8.48 3.77
CA THR A 361 12.28 8.42 5.17
C THR A 361 12.27 6.98 5.69
N LEU A 362 11.34 6.14 5.22
CA LEU A 362 11.20 4.73 5.60
C LEU A 362 12.28 3.85 4.95
N ALA A 363 12.57 4.03 3.66
CA ALA A 363 13.58 3.25 2.94
C ALA A 363 15.02 3.57 3.39
N SER A 364 15.28 4.78 3.86
CA SER A 364 16.56 5.18 4.45
C SER A 364 16.71 4.75 5.92
N LYS A 365 15.60 4.56 6.66
CA LYS A 365 15.59 4.17 8.09
C LYS A 365 15.28 2.69 8.35
N LEU A 366 14.61 1.97 7.45
CA LEU A 366 14.42 0.53 7.53
C LEU A 366 15.73 -0.15 7.13
N GLN A 367 16.49 -0.63 8.12
CA GLN A 367 17.40 -1.75 7.89
C GLN A 367 16.56 -2.92 7.36
N LEU A 368 16.46 -3.02 6.04
CA LEU A 368 15.89 -4.15 5.31
C LEU A 368 16.39 -5.45 5.94
N ARG A 369 15.48 -6.29 6.43
CA ARG A 369 15.84 -7.59 7.00
C ARG A 369 16.76 -8.34 6.03
N ASP A 370 17.82 -8.95 6.58
CA ASP A 370 18.91 -9.61 5.88
C ASP A 370 18.43 -10.54 4.75
N SER A 371 18.93 -10.34 3.52
CA SER A 371 18.78 -11.36 2.46
C SER A 371 19.81 -12.46 2.70
N LEU A 372 19.35 -13.70 2.88
CA LEU A 372 20.24 -14.85 3.02
C LEU A 372 21.04 -15.04 1.72
N PRO A 373 22.36 -15.24 1.82
CA PRO A 373 23.19 -15.45 0.63
C PRO A 373 22.82 -16.78 -0.01
N VAL A 374 22.50 -16.75 -1.30
CA VAL A 374 22.20 -17.95 -2.09
C VAL A 374 23.37 -18.34 -3.00
N PRO A 375 23.53 -19.63 -3.35
CA PRO A 375 24.56 -20.04 -4.31
C PRO A 375 24.38 -19.41 -5.69
N CYS A 376 25.50 -19.13 -6.36
CA CYS A 376 25.54 -18.66 -7.74
C CYS A 376 24.95 -19.71 -8.69
N VAL A 377 23.90 -19.37 -9.44
CA VAL A 377 23.23 -20.29 -10.35
C VAL A 377 24.15 -20.66 -11.53
N GLN A 378 24.96 -19.72 -12.03
CA GLN A 378 25.96 -20.00 -13.07
C GLN A 378 26.99 -21.05 -12.62
N GLU A 379 27.38 -21.09 -11.33
CA GLU A 379 28.30 -22.10 -10.82
C GLU A 379 27.59 -23.44 -10.58
N LEU A 380 26.34 -23.40 -10.09
CA LEU A 380 25.51 -24.59 -10.01
C LEU A 380 25.32 -25.23 -11.39
N ALA A 381 25.07 -24.44 -12.43
CA ALA A 381 24.90 -24.92 -13.80
C ALA A 381 26.19 -25.51 -14.42
N LYS A 382 27.37 -25.03 -14.00
CA LYS A 382 28.66 -25.63 -14.39
C LYS A 382 28.92 -26.98 -13.73
N SER A 383 28.38 -27.19 -12.53
CA SER A 383 28.43 -28.51 -11.90
C SER A 383 27.50 -29.45 -12.67
N SER A 384 27.97 -30.66 -12.97
CA SER A 384 27.17 -31.68 -13.67
C SER A 384 26.09 -32.23 -12.73
N LEU A 385 25.05 -31.44 -12.49
CA LEU A 385 23.92 -31.77 -11.63
C LEU A 385 23.08 -32.87 -12.31
N SER A 386 22.89 -34.00 -11.62
CA SER A 386 21.99 -35.07 -12.07
C SER A 386 20.52 -34.74 -11.85
N THR A 387 20.23 -33.78 -10.97
CA THR A 387 18.87 -33.31 -10.63
C THR A 387 18.91 -31.82 -10.27
N VAL A 388 17.83 -31.09 -10.56
CA VAL A 388 17.67 -29.68 -10.14
C VAL A 388 17.52 -29.63 -8.62
N PRO A 389 18.26 -28.76 -7.89
CA PRO A 389 18.12 -28.68 -6.44
C PRO A 389 16.69 -28.30 -6.03
N LEU A 390 16.19 -28.91 -4.96
CA LEU A 390 14.78 -28.82 -4.54
C LEU A 390 14.27 -27.39 -4.34
N ARG A 391 15.14 -26.44 -3.97
CA ARG A 391 14.80 -25.01 -3.84
C ARG A 391 14.44 -24.33 -5.16
N TYR A 392 14.82 -24.88 -6.30
CA TYR A 392 14.51 -24.34 -7.63
C TYR A 392 13.42 -25.14 -8.35
N VAL A 393 12.96 -26.25 -7.76
CA VAL A 393 11.86 -27.05 -8.32
C VAL A 393 10.53 -26.40 -7.91
N ARG A 394 9.75 -26.00 -8.91
CA ARG A 394 8.39 -25.46 -8.79
C ARG A 394 7.38 -26.45 -9.38
N PRO A 395 6.90 -27.43 -8.60
CA PRO A 395 5.95 -28.44 -9.07
C PRO A 395 4.55 -27.87 -9.31
N ASP A 396 4.32 -26.64 -8.85
CA ASP A 396 3.08 -25.87 -8.87
C ASP A 396 2.92 -25.01 -10.14
N GLN A 397 4.00 -24.73 -10.88
CA GLN A 397 3.92 -23.90 -12.08
C GLN A 397 3.03 -24.52 -13.15
N ASP A 398 2.08 -23.73 -13.66
CA ASP A 398 1.28 -24.06 -14.83
C ASP A 398 2.21 -24.47 -16.00
N PRO A 399 1.84 -25.46 -16.82
CA PRO A 399 2.59 -25.80 -18.02
C PRO A 399 2.77 -24.55 -18.89
N PRO A 400 3.91 -24.41 -19.60
CA PRO A 400 4.17 -23.24 -20.42
C PRO A 400 2.99 -23.02 -21.38
N PHE A 401 2.40 -21.82 -21.33
CA PHE A 401 1.31 -21.42 -22.21
C PHE A 401 1.73 -21.62 -23.67
N GLU A 402 0.98 -22.44 -24.42
CA GLU A 402 1.12 -22.49 -25.87
C GLU A 402 0.57 -21.18 -26.45
N PHE A 403 1.47 -20.34 -26.98
CA PHE A 403 1.12 -19.11 -27.71
C PHE A 403 0.20 -19.46 -28.89
N THR A 404 -1.10 -19.28 -28.71
CA THR A 404 -2.10 -19.56 -29.75
C THR A 404 -2.89 -18.32 -30.17
N ASP A 405 -2.75 -17.19 -29.49
CA ASP A 405 -3.40 -15.94 -29.86
C ASP A 405 -2.39 -14.81 -30.06
N ALA A 406 -2.24 -14.37 -31.31
CA ALA A 406 -1.47 -13.18 -31.68
C ALA A 406 -2.23 -11.87 -31.39
N SER A 407 -3.33 -11.92 -30.64
CA SER A 407 -4.29 -10.83 -30.49
C SER A 407 -3.97 -9.85 -29.36
N ALA A 408 -2.99 -10.14 -28.50
CA ALA A 408 -2.58 -9.28 -27.39
C ALA A 408 -1.07 -8.96 -27.44
N GLU A 409 -0.67 -8.09 -28.38
CA GLU A 409 0.70 -7.54 -28.40
C GLU A 409 0.84 -6.42 -27.36
N VAL A 410 1.97 -6.42 -26.65
CA VAL A 410 2.31 -5.36 -25.68
C VAL A 410 2.28 -4.00 -26.38
N PRO A 411 1.59 -2.98 -25.84
CA PRO A 411 1.51 -1.67 -26.47
C PRO A 411 2.90 -1.09 -26.73
N VAL A 412 3.10 -0.54 -27.92
CA VAL A 412 4.36 0.12 -28.32
C VAL A 412 4.09 1.61 -28.48
N ILE A 413 4.77 2.45 -27.69
CA ILE A 413 4.61 3.90 -27.68
C ILE A 413 5.78 4.57 -28.41
N ASP A 414 5.46 5.41 -29.40
CA ASP A 414 6.47 6.15 -30.17
C ASP A 414 6.72 7.54 -29.58
N MET A 415 7.88 7.71 -28.92
CA MET A 415 8.24 8.99 -28.29
C MET A 415 8.48 10.10 -29.29
N HIS A 416 8.92 9.78 -30.50
CA HIS A 416 9.15 10.81 -31.51
C HIS A 416 7.82 11.45 -31.95
N LYS A 417 6.77 10.64 -32.09
CA LYS A 417 5.42 11.16 -32.38
C LYS A 417 4.87 12.03 -31.24
N LEU A 418 5.08 11.61 -29.99
CA LEU A 418 4.61 12.34 -28.81
C LEU A 418 5.31 13.69 -28.63
N LEU A 419 6.61 13.77 -28.95
CA LEU A 419 7.42 14.95 -28.66
C LEU A 419 7.61 15.91 -29.84
N PHE A 420 7.56 15.42 -31.09
CA PHE A 420 8.03 16.19 -32.27
C PHE A 420 7.07 16.22 -33.45
N SER A 421 5.88 15.63 -33.36
CA SER A 421 4.89 15.71 -34.45
C SER A 421 4.31 17.13 -34.56
N ASN A 422 4.39 17.73 -35.75
CA ASN A 422 3.90 19.11 -36.05
C ASN A 422 2.38 19.28 -35.86
N ASN A 423 1.64 18.18 -35.86
CA ASN A 423 0.30 18.10 -35.31
C ASN A 423 0.42 17.15 -34.12
N PHE A 424 0.14 17.61 -32.90
CA PHE A 424 0.05 16.73 -31.74
C PHE A 424 -0.82 15.53 -32.12
N ASP A 425 -0.19 14.35 -32.15
CA ASP A 425 -0.91 13.13 -32.51
C ASP A 425 -1.62 12.65 -31.24
N ASP A 426 -2.80 13.24 -30.97
CA ASP A 426 -3.64 12.87 -29.84
C ASP A 426 -3.89 11.35 -29.82
N SER A 427 -3.81 10.66 -30.98
CA SER A 427 -3.94 9.21 -31.06
C SER A 427 -2.78 8.45 -30.39
N GLU A 428 -1.55 8.96 -30.41
CA GLU A 428 -0.41 8.32 -29.73
C GLU A 428 -0.42 8.65 -28.23
N LEU A 429 -0.92 9.84 -27.84
CA LEU A 429 -1.13 10.20 -26.44
C LEU A 429 -2.25 9.36 -25.82
N ASP A 430 -3.36 9.15 -26.54
CA ASP A 430 -4.42 8.23 -26.17
C ASP A 430 -3.88 6.80 -26.03
N LYS A 431 -3.01 6.37 -26.95
CA LYS A 431 -2.37 5.05 -26.85
C LYS A 431 -1.52 4.92 -25.58
N LEU A 432 -0.76 5.96 -25.23
CA LEU A 432 -0.03 6.01 -23.96
C LEU A 432 -1.00 5.93 -22.79
N HIS A 433 -2.09 6.71 -22.78
CA HIS A 433 -3.13 6.68 -21.74
C HIS A 433 -3.73 5.28 -21.56
N HIS A 434 -4.10 4.61 -22.65
CA HIS A 434 -4.66 3.25 -22.62
C HIS A 434 -3.64 2.21 -22.16
N ALA A 435 -2.39 2.29 -22.64
CA ALA A 435 -1.35 1.35 -22.23
C ALA A 435 -1.07 1.44 -20.71
N CYS A 436 -0.97 2.67 -20.23
CA CYS A 436 -0.88 3.01 -18.83
C CYS A 436 -2.05 2.45 -17.99
N LYS A 437 -3.28 2.72 -18.43
CA LYS A 437 -4.52 2.38 -17.70
C LYS A 437 -4.86 0.89 -17.71
N ASP A 438 -4.70 0.24 -18.86
CA ASP A 438 -5.23 -1.11 -19.09
C ASP A 438 -4.17 -2.21 -18.96
N TRP A 439 -2.91 -1.89 -19.32
CA TRP A 439 -1.80 -2.86 -19.31
C TRP A 439 -0.84 -2.68 -18.13
N GLY A 440 -0.60 -1.45 -17.68
CA GLY A 440 0.36 -1.14 -16.62
C GLY A 440 1.83 -1.26 -17.03
N PHE A 441 2.13 -1.68 -18.27
CA PHE A 441 3.45 -1.67 -18.88
C PHE A 441 3.35 -1.54 -20.41
N PHE A 442 4.38 -0.99 -21.04
CA PHE A 442 4.45 -0.78 -22.48
C PHE A 442 5.89 -0.71 -22.97
N GLN A 443 6.09 -0.95 -24.26
CA GLN A 443 7.35 -0.73 -24.93
C GLN A 443 7.44 0.73 -25.39
N VAL A 444 8.64 1.30 -25.36
CA VAL A 444 8.89 2.64 -25.86
C VAL A 444 9.91 2.56 -26.99
N ILE A 445 9.61 3.17 -28.13
CA ILE A 445 10.51 3.28 -29.28
C ILE A 445 10.80 4.74 -29.60
N ASN A 446 11.87 4.97 -30.36
CA ASN A 446 12.31 6.31 -30.76
C ASN A 446 12.50 7.27 -29.55
N HIS A 447 12.88 6.72 -28.40
CA HIS A 447 12.99 7.43 -27.12
C HIS A 447 14.18 8.40 -27.04
N GLY A 448 15.08 8.36 -28.02
CA GLY A 448 16.20 9.30 -28.15
C GLY A 448 17.42 8.97 -27.26
N VAL A 449 17.42 7.84 -26.56
CA VAL A 449 18.63 7.34 -25.88
C VAL A 449 19.50 6.65 -26.94
N SER A 450 20.81 6.94 -26.92
CA SER A 450 21.75 6.45 -27.93
C SER A 450 21.81 4.91 -27.99
N ASP A 451 21.59 4.35 -29.18
CA ASP A 451 21.73 2.91 -29.43
C ASP A 451 23.12 2.40 -29.06
N VAL A 452 24.17 3.20 -29.32
CA VAL A 452 25.55 2.86 -28.96
C VAL A 452 25.70 2.75 -27.44
N LEU A 453 25.09 3.66 -26.68
CA LEU A 453 25.14 3.64 -25.22
C LEU A 453 24.37 2.42 -24.66
N VAL A 454 23.21 2.12 -25.22
CA VAL A 454 22.41 0.94 -24.86
C VAL A 454 23.21 -0.34 -25.11
N GLU A 455 23.85 -0.47 -26.28
CA GLU A 455 24.68 -1.64 -26.61
C GLU A 455 25.95 -1.75 -25.76
N ASN A 456 26.58 -0.62 -25.40
CA ASN A 456 27.70 -0.60 -24.45
C ASN A 456 27.27 -1.12 -23.07
N VAL A 457 26.13 -0.66 -22.55
CA VAL A 457 25.59 -1.12 -21.25
C VAL A 457 25.25 -2.61 -21.32
N LYS A 458 24.57 -3.08 -22.37
CA LYS A 458 24.29 -4.52 -22.56
C LYS A 458 25.57 -5.36 -22.57
N SER A 459 26.57 -4.92 -23.33
CA SER A 459 27.87 -5.59 -23.41
C SER A 459 28.59 -5.59 -22.05
N GLY A 460 28.52 -4.49 -21.32
CA GLY A 460 29.09 -4.36 -19.98
C GLY A 460 28.40 -5.23 -18.94
N ILE A 461 27.07 -5.37 -19.00
CA ILE A 461 26.30 -6.33 -18.18
C ILE A 461 26.76 -7.75 -18.49
N GLN A 462 26.83 -8.12 -19.77
CA GLN A 462 27.31 -9.45 -20.15
C GLN A 462 28.73 -9.73 -19.66
N ALA A 463 29.63 -8.74 -19.78
CA ALA A 463 30.99 -8.83 -19.26
C ALA A 463 31.03 -8.98 -17.74
N LEU A 464 30.19 -8.25 -16.99
CA LEU A 464 30.05 -8.34 -15.54
C LEU A 464 29.68 -9.76 -15.11
N PHE A 465 28.68 -10.37 -15.75
CA PHE A 465 28.24 -11.73 -15.42
C PHE A 465 29.26 -12.80 -15.83
N ASN A 466 30.08 -12.51 -16.85
CA ASN A 466 31.18 -13.36 -17.29
C ASN A 466 32.46 -13.22 -16.46
N LEU A 467 32.50 -12.30 -15.48
CA LEU A 467 33.66 -12.15 -14.61
C LEU A 467 33.96 -13.46 -13.85
N PRO A 468 35.24 -13.74 -13.55
CA PRO A 468 35.61 -14.82 -12.64
C PRO A 468 34.91 -14.67 -11.28
N MET A 469 34.59 -15.79 -10.63
CA MET A 469 33.88 -15.77 -9.33
C MET A 469 34.60 -14.95 -8.25
N VAL A 470 35.93 -14.89 -8.29
CA VAL A 470 36.72 -14.07 -7.35
C VAL A 470 36.41 -12.58 -7.49
N GLU A 471 36.17 -12.12 -8.73
CA GLU A 471 35.82 -10.73 -9.01
C GLU A 471 34.34 -10.45 -8.71
N LYS A 472 33.43 -11.36 -9.08
CA LYS A 472 31.99 -11.23 -8.76
C LYS A 472 31.72 -11.18 -7.25
N ARG A 473 32.49 -11.92 -6.45
CA ARG A 473 32.39 -11.90 -4.97
C ARG A 473 32.69 -10.53 -4.36
N LYS A 474 33.45 -9.65 -5.03
CA LYS A 474 33.69 -8.29 -4.54
C LYS A 474 32.43 -7.42 -4.57
N LEU A 475 31.49 -7.79 -5.45
CA LEU A 475 30.22 -7.11 -5.67
C LEU A 475 29.05 -7.83 -4.98
N TRP A 476 29.31 -8.84 -4.13
CA TRP A 476 28.28 -9.66 -3.51
C TRP A 476 27.43 -8.85 -2.51
N GLN A 477 26.16 -9.25 -2.39
CA GLN A 477 25.29 -8.76 -1.33
C GLN A 477 25.93 -9.02 0.05
N ARG A 478 26.00 -7.99 0.89
CA ARG A 478 26.50 -8.15 2.27
C ARG A 478 25.34 -8.52 3.20
N PRO A 479 25.60 -9.19 4.34
CA PRO A 479 24.57 -9.39 5.34
C PRO A 479 23.94 -8.04 5.73
N GLY A 480 22.61 -7.94 5.63
CA GLY A 480 21.85 -6.70 5.86
C GLY A 480 21.69 -5.78 4.64
N ASP A 481 22.24 -6.12 3.48
CA ASP A 481 22.04 -5.38 2.23
C ASP A 481 21.15 -6.19 1.26
N VAL A 482 20.34 -5.48 0.47
CA VAL A 482 19.55 -6.05 -0.66
C VAL A 482 20.18 -5.79 -2.03
N GLU A 483 21.25 -4.98 -2.06
CA GLU A 483 22.01 -4.56 -3.23
C GLU A 483 23.30 -5.39 -3.36
N GLY A 484 23.69 -5.68 -4.60
CA GLY A 484 24.84 -6.51 -4.95
C GLY A 484 24.45 -7.76 -5.73
N PHE A 485 25.46 -8.59 -5.98
CA PHE A 485 25.35 -9.86 -6.70
C PHE A 485 24.75 -10.94 -5.78
N GLY A 486 23.67 -11.58 -6.22
CA GLY A 486 22.91 -12.56 -5.43
C GLY A 486 21.42 -12.55 -5.79
N GLN A 487 20.56 -13.10 -4.95
CA GLN A 487 19.10 -12.92 -5.06
C GLN A 487 18.63 -12.00 -3.95
N SER A 488 17.88 -10.96 -4.31
CA SER A 488 17.32 -10.04 -3.32
C SER A 488 16.11 -10.66 -2.61
N PHE A 489 15.97 -10.36 -1.31
CA PHE A 489 14.85 -10.75 -0.45
C PHE A 489 14.69 -12.26 -0.24
N VAL A 490 15.80 -12.95 0.02
CA VAL A 490 15.77 -14.35 0.46
C VAL A 490 15.64 -14.35 1.98
N VAL A 491 14.47 -14.73 2.50
CA VAL A 491 14.15 -14.59 3.93
C VAL A 491 14.13 -15.91 4.70
N SER A 492 14.21 -17.06 4.01
CA SER A 492 14.35 -18.38 4.65
C SER A 492 15.19 -19.37 3.82
N GLU A 493 15.63 -20.44 4.47
CA GLU A 493 16.38 -21.52 3.82
C GLU A 493 15.47 -22.47 3.02
N GLU A 494 14.18 -22.47 3.32
CA GLU A 494 13.15 -23.26 2.68
C GLU A 494 12.53 -22.55 1.46
N GLN A 495 12.74 -21.23 1.35
CA GLN A 495 12.21 -20.41 0.27
C GLN A 495 12.65 -20.94 -1.09
N LYS A 496 11.66 -21.03 -1.99
CA LYS A 496 11.87 -21.35 -3.40
C LYS A 496 12.53 -20.19 -4.13
N LEU A 497 13.60 -20.48 -4.86
CA LEU A 497 14.47 -19.52 -5.51
C LEU A 497 14.23 -19.49 -7.03
N ASN A 498 14.64 -18.39 -7.65
CA ASN A 498 14.61 -18.27 -9.11
C ASN A 498 15.87 -18.91 -9.71
N TRP A 499 15.77 -19.56 -10.87
CA TRP A 499 16.94 -20.08 -11.56
C TRP A 499 17.64 -18.96 -12.35
N GLY A 500 18.28 -18.04 -11.62
CA GLY A 500 19.02 -16.92 -12.18
C GLY A 500 19.90 -16.24 -11.13
N ASP A 501 20.96 -15.60 -11.62
CA ASP A 501 21.80 -14.69 -10.83
C ASP A 501 21.32 -13.25 -11.09
N LEU A 502 21.27 -12.42 -10.06
CA LEU A 502 20.87 -11.02 -10.15
C LEU A 502 22.02 -10.15 -9.65
N PHE A 503 22.19 -8.98 -10.27
CA PHE A 503 22.95 -7.87 -9.72
C PHE A 503 22.05 -6.64 -9.66
N GLY A 504 21.83 -6.10 -8.46
CA GLY A 504 20.98 -4.93 -8.25
C GLY A 504 21.64 -3.85 -7.41
N MET A 505 21.41 -2.58 -7.74
CA MET A 505 21.94 -1.45 -6.95
C MET A 505 21.20 -0.14 -7.23
N PHE A 506 21.30 0.81 -6.31
CA PHE A 506 20.92 2.20 -6.56
C PHE A 506 22.00 2.93 -7.36
N ILE A 507 21.59 3.60 -8.44
CA ILE A 507 22.45 4.45 -9.26
C ILE A 507 22.18 5.93 -9.00
N LEU A 508 20.91 6.33 -8.80
CA LEU A 508 20.58 7.70 -8.42
C LEU A 508 19.64 7.73 -7.21
N PRO A 509 19.72 8.77 -6.36
CA PRO A 509 20.77 9.80 -6.35
C PRO A 509 22.14 9.25 -5.90
N THR A 510 23.22 9.93 -6.29
CA THR A 510 24.60 9.42 -6.14
C THR A 510 25.01 9.16 -4.69
N TYR A 511 24.42 9.88 -3.72
CA TYR A 511 24.71 9.72 -2.30
C TYR A 511 24.17 8.40 -1.70
N LEU A 512 23.25 7.72 -2.37
CA LEU A 512 22.77 6.39 -1.96
C LEU A 512 23.65 5.25 -2.49
N ARG A 513 24.61 5.54 -3.39
CA ARG A 513 25.49 4.52 -3.95
C ARG A 513 26.33 3.88 -2.87
N LYS A 514 26.21 2.56 -2.73
CA LYS A 514 27.04 1.79 -1.78
C LYS A 514 28.52 1.88 -2.19
N PRO A 515 29.44 2.26 -1.29
CA PRO A 515 30.86 2.43 -1.61
C PRO A 515 31.56 1.17 -2.14
N HIS A 516 31.00 0.00 -1.87
CA HIS A 516 31.56 -1.29 -2.29
C HIS A 516 31.00 -1.81 -3.63
N LEU A 517 29.97 -1.17 -4.21
CA LEU A 517 29.34 -1.59 -5.45
C LEU A 517 29.76 -0.69 -6.62
N PHE A 518 29.20 0.53 -6.71
CA PHE A 518 29.38 1.41 -7.87
C PHE A 518 30.85 1.67 -8.22
N PRO A 519 31.73 2.04 -7.26
CA PRO A 519 33.13 2.33 -7.58
C PRO A 519 33.92 1.12 -8.07
N ASN A 520 33.46 -0.10 -7.75
CA ASN A 520 34.12 -1.37 -8.07
C ASN A 520 33.59 -2.02 -9.35
N LEU A 521 32.66 -1.38 -10.06
CA LEU A 521 32.25 -1.83 -11.39
C LEU A 521 33.42 -1.69 -12.38
N PRO A 522 33.62 -2.67 -13.30
CA PRO A 522 34.67 -2.59 -14.31
C PRO A 522 34.51 -1.36 -15.22
N LEU A 523 35.63 -0.80 -15.68
CA LEU A 523 35.65 0.16 -16.77
C LEU A 523 35.68 -0.58 -18.12
N PRO A 524 35.01 -0.07 -19.18
CA PRO A 524 34.26 1.20 -19.24
C PRO A 524 32.82 1.11 -18.69
N PHE A 525 32.33 -0.08 -18.36
CA PHE A 525 30.93 -0.33 -17.98
C PHE A 525 30.39 0.61 -16.89
N ARG A 526 31.19 0.92 -15.87
CA ARG A 526 30.78 1.88 -14.83
C ARG A 526 30.39 3.24 -15.39
N ASP A 527 31.18 3.77 -16.33
CA ASP A 527 30.98 5.10 -16.88
C ASP A 527 29.82 5.09 -17.89
N ASP A 528 29.70 4.01 -18.69
CA ASP A 528 28.55 3.77 -19.57
C ASP A 528 27.24 3.67 -18.76
N LEU A 529 27.26 2.97 -17.61
CA LEU A 529 26.10 2.82 -16.73
C LEU A 529 25.70 4.14 -16.06
N ASP A 530 26.67 4.99 -15.70
CA ASP A 530 26.41 6.33 -15.15
C ASP A 530 25.74 7.24 -16.18
N ALA A 531 26.27 7.25 -17.41
CA ALA A 531 25.70 8.01 -18.52
C ALA A 531 24.29 7.50 -18.88
N TYR A 532 24.12 6.18 -18.97
CA TYR A 532 22.82 5.57 -19.25
C TYR A 532 21.79 5.89 -18.16
N ALA A 533 22.17 5.86 -16.89
CA ALA A 533 21.29 6.23 -15.79
C ALA A 533 20.77 7.67 -15.90
N LEU A 534 21.62 8.61 -16.33
CA LEU A 534 21.22 10.00 -16.56
C LEU A 534 20.25 10.11 -17.75
N GLU A 535 20.53 9.41 -18.85
CA GLU A 535 19.63 9.36 -20.01
C GLU A 535 18.26 8.74 -19.65
N MET A 536 18.25 7.68 -18.83
CA MET A 536 17.02 7.08 -18.33
C MET A 536 16.25 7.99 -17.39
N LYS A 537 16.93 8.77 -16.54
CA LYS A 537 16.30 9.82 -15.72
C LYS A 537 15.61 10.85 -16.63
N ASN A 538 16.31 11.34 -17.65
CA ASN A 538 15.76 12.31 -18.59
C ASN A 538 14.57 11.75 -19.39
N LEU A 539 14.65 10.49 -19.82
CA LEU A 539 13.56 9.82 -20.51
C LEU A 539 12.35 9.62 -19.59
N GLY A 540 12.58 9.22 -18.34
CA GLY A 540 11.55 9.13 -17.32
C GLY A 540 10.81 10.44 -17.13
N MET A 541 11.52 11.55 -16.94
CA MET A 541 10.93 12.89 -16.83
C MET A 541 10.01 13.24 -18.01
N LYS A 542 10.46 12.95 -19.24
CA LYS A 542 9.64 13.18 -20.45
C LYS A 542 8.37 12.32 -20.46
N LEU A 543 8.47 11.06 -20.04
CA LEU A 543 7.31 10.16 -19.93
C LEU A 543 6.33 10.66 -18.86
N PHE A 544 6.82 11.12 -17.71
CA PHE A 544 5.98 11.69 -16.66
C PHE A 544 5.23 12.94 -17.13
N ASP A 545 5.90 13.85 -17.86
CA ASP A 545 5.25 15.01 -18.46
C ASP A 545 4.12 14.61 -19.43
N LEU A 546 4.37 13.58 -20.24
CA LEU A 546 3.39 13.07 -21.20
C LEU A 546 2.22 12.34 -20.51
N MET A 547 2.49 11.61 -19.43
CA MET A 547 1.44 10.98 -18.60
C MET A 547 0.59 12.04 -17.89
N ALA A 548 1.20 13.05 -17.29
CA ALA A 548 0.49 14.18 -16.68
C ALA A 548 -0.45 14.84 -17.70
N LYS A 549 0.07 15.09 -18.91
CA LYS A 549 -0.73 15.62 -20.01
C LYS A 549 -1.88 14.68 -20.41
N ALA A 550 -1.64 13.38 -20.53
CA ALA A 550 -2.66 12.37 -20.83
C ALA A 550 -3.72 12.23 -19.73
N LEU A 551 -3.46 12.77 -18.54
CA LEU A 551 -4.37 12.82 -17.40
C LEU A 551 -4.95 14.22 -17.18
N GLU A 552 -4.63 15.19 -18.05
CA GLU A 552 -5.02 16.60 -17.91
C GLU A 552 -4.58 17.23 -16.57
N MET A 553 -3.45 16.76 -16.02
CA MET A 553 -2.83 17.23 -14.78
C MET A 553 -1.71 18.25 -15.03
N ASP A 554 -1.36 19.02 -14.01
CA ASP A 554 -0.19 19.91 -14.07
C ASP A 554 1.11 19.10 -14.06
N SER A 555 1.98 19.36 -15.05
CA SER A 555 3.26 18.69 -15.17
C SER A 555 4.25 19.04 -14.06
N SER A 556 4.15 20.20 -13.40
CA SER A 556 5.06 20.58 -12.31
C SER A 556 4.89 19.68 -11.09
N GLU A 557 3.65 19.28 -10.81
CA GLU A 557 3.34 18.35 -9.72
C GLU A 557 4.02 17.00 -9.96
N MET A 558 4.06 16.51 -11.19
CA MET A 558 4.69 15.23 -11.54
C MET A 558 6.23 15.30 -11.64
N ARG A 559 6.79 16.47 -11.99
CA ARG A 559 8.24 16.68 -12.08
C ARG A 559 8.92 16.71 -10.73
N GLU A 560 8.37 17.45 -9.76
CA GLU A 560 8.95 17.54 -8.41
C GLU A 560 9.09 16.14 -7.77
N LEU A 561 8.17 15.23 -8.08
CA LEU A 561 8.13 13.85 -7.58
C LEU A 561 9.21 12.93 -8.16
N TYR A 562 9.66 13.18 -9.39
CA TYR A 562 10.69 12.37 -10.06
C TYR A 562 12.08 13.00 -9.96
N GLU A 563 12.19 14.32 -9.79
CA GLU A 563 13.47 15.00 -9.61
C GLU A 563 14.22 14.51 -8.37
N GLU A 564 13.49 14.25 -7.28
CA GLU A 564 13.97 13.68 -6.01
C GLU A 564 13.97 12.13 -5.99
N GLY A 565 13.39 11.50 -7.02
CA GLY A 565 13.20 10.05 -7.12
C GLY A 565 14.48 9.21 -7.24
N MET A 566 14.38 7.95 -6.81
CA MET A 566 15.48 6.98 -6.82
C MET A 566 15.49 6.15 -8.12
N LEU A 567 16.66 6.03 -8.75
CA LEU A 567 16.87 5.11 -9.87
C LEU A 567 17.68 3.91 -9.39
N SER A 568 17.05 2.73 -9.42
CA SER A 568 17.72 1.46 -9.21
C SER A 568 17.84 0.68 -10.51
N THR A 569 18.88 -0.14 -10.62
CA THR A 569 19.06 -1.07 -11.72
C THR A 569 19.00 -2.50 -11.20
N ARG A 570 18.47 -3.41 -12.02
CA ARG A 570 18.48 -4.85 -11.81
C ARG A 570 18.90 -5.51 -13.12
N MET A 571 19.97 -6.27 -13.06
CA MET A 571 20.59 -6.94 -14.20
C MET A 571 20.52 -8.45 -13.95
N ASN A 572 20.05 -9.21 -14.92
CA ASN A 572 19.86 -10.67 -14.83
C ASN A 572 20.44 -11.35 -16.07
#